data_AF-A0A438GCT9-F1
#
_entry.id   AF-A0A438GCT9-F1
#
_cell.length_a   1.000
_cell.length_b   1.000
_cell.length_c   1.000
_cell.angle_alpha   90.00
_cell.angle_beta   90.00
_cell.angle_gamma   90.00
#
_symmetry.space_group_name_H-M   'P 1'
#
loop_
_entity.id
_entity.type
_entity.pdbx_description
1 polymer ?
#
loop_
_entity_poly.entity_id
_entity_poly.type
_entity_poly.pdbx_seq_one_letter_code
_entity_poly.pdbx_strand_id
1 'polypeptide(L)' 'MQNALRQNHDVFAWAHSDMKGIHPSITSHRLNVLPTVKPIRQRVRRFHPDRQKIIRSKIDKLLEAGFIREVDYPD' A
#
# COMPACT_ATOMS: atom_id res chain seq x y z
N MET A 1 -16.13 -21.44 -19.36
CA MET A 1 -15.29 -20.40 -18.73
C MET A 1 -15.80 -19.95 -17.37
N GLN A 2 -17.07 -19.56 -17.19
CA GLN A 2 -17.60 -19.13 -15.87
C GLN A 2 -17.44 -20.17 -14.75
N ASN A 3 -17.60 -21.47 -15.04
CA ASN A 3 -17.39 -22.53 -14.04
C ASN A 3 -15.95 -22.58 -13.52
N ALA A 4 -14.96 -22.35 -14.38
CA ALA A 4 -13.56 -22.37 -13.96
C ALA A 4 -13.23 -21.19 -13.02
N LEU A 5 -13.76 -20.00 -13.28
CA LEU A 5 -13.55 -18.83 -12.40
C LEU A 5 -14.23 -19.01 -11.04
N ARG A 6 -15.42 -19.60 -11.01
CA ARG A 6 -16.12 -19.89 -9.74
C ARG A 6 -15.42 -20.98 -8.92
N GLN A 7 -14.86 -21.99 -9.58
CA GLN A 7 -14.13 -23.08 -8.92
C GLN A 7 -12.78 -22.65 -8.34
N ASN A 8 -12.20 -21.55 -8.82
CA ASN A 8 -10.91 -21.02 -8.37
C ASN A 8 -11.06 -19.63 -7.72
N HIS A 9 -12.23 -19.33 -7.13
CA HIS A 9 -12.50 -18.01 -6.56
C HIS A 9 -11.51 -17.67 -5.43
N ASP A 10 -10.98 -18.66 -4.73
CA ASP A 10 -9.99 -18.55 -3.67
C ASP A 10 -8.56 -18.26 -4.15
N VAL A 11 -8.27 -18.48 -5.44
CA VAL A 11 -6.95 -18.23 -6.04
C VAL A 11 -6.74 -16.75 -6.35
N PHE A 12 -7.82 -16.00 -6.57
CA PHE A 12 -7.77 -14.59 -6.94
C PHE A 12 -7.98 -13.68 -5.74
N ALA A 13 -7.39 -12.49 -5.81
CA ALA A 13 -7.62 -11.45 -4.83
C ALA A 13 -8.71 -10.49 -5.31
N TRP A 14 -9.93 -10.67 -4.79
CA TRP A 14 -11.09 -9.86 -5.18
C TRP A 14 -11.17 -8.56 -4.38
N ALA A 15 -10.65 -8.59 -3.15
CA ALA A 15 -10.47 -7.45 -2.28
C ALA A 15 -9.01 -7.29 -1.86
N HIS A 16 -8.66 -6.11 -1.33
CA HIS A 16 -7.31 -5.84 -0.83
C HIS A 16 -6.93 -6.77 0.34
N SER A 17 -7.91 -7.21 1.13
CA SER A 17 -7.74 -8.19 2.21
C SER A 17 -7.28 -9.57 1.72
N ASP A 18 -7.58 -9.92 0.47
CA ASP A 18 -7.27 -11.24 -0.10
C ASP A 18 -5.81 -11.30 -0.58
N MET A 19 -5.21 -10.14 -0.83
CA MET A 19 -3.80 -9.99 -1.20
C MET A 19 -2.91 -10.13 0.05
N LYS A 20 -2.87 -11.33 0.65
CA LYS A 20 -1.95 -11.66 1.75
C LYS A 20 -0.53 -11.66 1.20
N GLY A 21 0.13 -10.50 1.29
CA GLY A 21 1.53 -10.34 0.90
C GLY A 21 2.45 -11.26 1.69
N ILE A 22 3.73 -11.29 1.30
CA ILE A 22 4.75 -12.02 2.04
C ILE A 22 5.06 -11.25 3.33
N HIS A 23 5.05 -11.93 4.48
CA HIS A 23 5.35 -11.28 5.75
C HIS A 23 6.75 -10.65 5.73
N PRO A 24 6.93 -9.39 6.18
CA PRO A 24 8.23 -8.70 6.11
C PRO A 24 9.39 -9.41 6.80
N SER A 25 9.11 -10.29 7.78
CA SER A 25 10.12 -11.12 8.44
C SER A 25 10.68 -12.23 7.54
N ILE A 26 9.95 -12.63 6.49
CA ILE A 26 10.40 -13.64 5.54
C ILE A 26 11.29 -12.97 4.50
N THR A 27 10.80 -11.89 3.90
CA THR A 27 11.58 -11.10 2.95
C THR A 27 11.10 -9.65 2.95
N SER A 28 12.05 -8.73 2.86
CA SER A 28 11.80 -7.31 2.73
C SER A 28 12.77 -6.74 1.72
N HIS A 29 12.27 -5.91 0.81
CA HIS A 29 13.14 -5.17 -0.10
C HIS A 29 13.82 -4.03 0.65
N ARG A 30 15.15 -3.93 0.53
CA ARG A 30 15.92 -2.79 1.04
C ARG A 30 16.33 -1.91 -0.13
N LEU A 31 15.94 -0.65 -0.11
CA LEU A 31 16.41 0.33 -1.08
C LEU A 31 17.92 0.54 -0.88
N ASN A 32 18.67 0.53 -1.97
CA ASN A 32 20.11 0.82 -1.95
C ASN A 32 20.33 2.35 -1.92
N VAL A 33 20.25 2.93 -0.73
CA VAL A 33 20.44 4.37 -0.49
C VAL A 33 21.84 4.63 0.09
N LEU A 34 22.46 5.73 -0.34
CA LEU A 34 23.74 6.17 0.21
C LEU A 34 23.56 6.63 1.68
N PRO A 35 24.26 6.01 2.66
CA PRO A 35 24.07 6.35 4.08
C PRO A 35 24.45 7.78 4.45
N THR A 36 25.25 8.45 3.61
CA THR A 36 25.73 9.81 3.81
C THR A 36 24.75 10.88 3.33
N VAL A 37 23.69 10.49 2.61
CA VAL A 37 22.71 11.42 2.05
C VAL A 37 21.68 11.77 3.13
N LYS A 38 21.45 13.06 3.32
CA LYS A 38 20.43 13.57 4.24
C LYS A 38 19.03 13.29 3.69
N PRO A 39 18.08 12.81 4.51
CA PRO A 39 16.68 12.74 4.12
C PRO A 39 16.14 14.11 3.69
N ILE A 40 15.27 14.15 2.68
CA ILE A 40 14.65 15.38 2.19
C ILE A 40 13.14 15.27 2.36
N ARG A 41 12.57 16.14 3.20
CA ARG A 41 11.12 16.26 3.34
C ARG A 41 10.52 17.01 2.15
N GLN A 42 9.81 16.29 1.29
CA GLN A 42 9.08 16.91 0.19
C GLN A 42 7.79 17.59 0.69
N ARG A 43 7.49 18.75 0.13
CA ARG A 43 6.25 19.48 0.45
C ARG A 43 5.03 18.69 -0.03
N VAL A 44 4.04 18.54 0.86
CA VAL A 44 2.77 17.88 0.53
C VAL A 44 2.08 18.60 -0.62
N ARG A 45 1.71 17.85 -1.66
CA ARG A 45 0.97 18.37 -2.82
C ARG A 45 -0.51 18.53 -2.46
N ARG A 46 -1.09 19.70 -2.80
CA ARG A 46 -2.52 19.94 -2.65
C ARG A 46 -3.26 19.50 -3.91
N PHE A 47 -4.35 18.77 -3.73
CA PHE A 47 -5.22 18.31 -4.82
C PHE A 47 -6.60 18.99 -4.75
N HIS A 48 -7.34 19.00 -5.87
CA HIS A 48 -8.75 19.43 -5.88
C HIS A 48 -9.59 18.60 -4.89
N PRO A 49 -10.60 19.17 -4.21
CA PRO A 49 -11.42 18.46 -3.22
C PRO A 49 -11.95 17.09 -3.67
N ASP A 50 -12.39 16.96 -4.92
CA ASP A 50 -12.92 15.68 -5.43
C ASP A 50 -11.86 14.59 -5.49
N ARG A 51 -10.63 14.95 -5.89
CA ARG A 51 -9.49 14.02 -5.87
C ARG A 51 -9.09 13.68 -4.43
N GLN A 52 -9.16 14.64 -3.51
CA GLN A 52 -8.86 14.37 -2.10
C GLN A 52 -9.80 13.31 -1.51
N LYS A 53 -11.10 13.36 -1.82
CA LYS A 53 -12.07 12.34 -1.36
C LYS A 53 -11.69 10.94 -1.83
N ILE A 54 -11.32 10.79 -3.11
CA ILE A 54 -10.90 9.51 -3.68
C ILE A 54 -9.59 9.02 -3.03
N ILE A 55 -8.62 9.93 -2.84
CA ILE A 55 -7.34 9.61 -2.20
C ILE A 55 -7.56 9.10 -0.78
N ARG A 56 -8.39 9.79 0.02
CA ARG A 56 -8.70 9.37 1.40
C ARG A 56 -9.33 7.98 1.44
N SER A 57 -10.37 7.75 0.64
CA SER A 57 -11.01 6.43 0.58
C SER A 57 -10.04 5.31 0.18
N LYS A 58 -9.07 5.61 -0.70
CA LYS A 58 -8.04 4.63 -1.06
C LYS A 58 -7.02 4.40 0.06
N ILE A 59 -6.62 5.45 0.78
CA ILE A 59 -5.75 5.34 1.95
C ILE A 59 -6.41 4.47 3.03
N ASP A 60 -7.69 4.70 3.34
CA ASP A 60 -8.42 3.93 4.35
C ASP A 60 -8.42 2.43 4.01
N LYS A 61 -8.70 2.07 2.75
CA LYS A 61 -8.67 0.68 2.28
C LYS A 61 -7.28 0.03 2.38
N LEU A 62 -6.22 0.81 2.11
CA LEU A 62 -4.85 0.31 2.20
C LEU A 62 -4.37 0.15 3.64
N LEU A 63 -4.84 1.04 4.55
CA LEU A 63 -4.62 0.91 5.99
C LEU A 63 -5.34 -0.32 6.54
N GLU A 64 -6.61 -0.51 6.19
CA GLU A 64 -7.40 -1.67 6.61
C GLU A 64 -6.77 -2.99 6.14
N ALA A 65 -6.23 -3.03 4.92
CA ALA A 65 -5.51 -4.20 4.39
C ALA A 65 -4.10 -4.37 4.99
N GLY A 66 -3.57 -3.41 5.75
CA GLY A 66 -2.24 -3.45 6.35
C GLY A 66 -1.09 -3.26 5.36
N PHE A 67 -1.35 -2.72 4.16
CA PHE A 67 -0.31 -2.47 3.14
C PHE A 67 0.50 -1.22 3.40
N ILE A 68 -0.11 -0.25 4.08
CA ILE A 68 0.56 0.95 4.55
C ILE A 68 0.33 1.08 6.06
N ARG A 69 1.20 1.85 6.70
CA ARG A 69 1.14 2.16 8.13
C ARG A 69 1.59 3.59 8.37
N GLU A 70 1.09 4.20 9.43
CA GLU A 70 1.61 5.48 9.89
C GLU A 70 3.04 5.31 10.41
N VAL A 71 3.87 6.32 10.14
CA VAL A 71 5.28 6.38 10.56
C VAL A 71 5.61 7.82 10.92
N ASP A 72 6.30 7.99 12.04
CA ASP A 72 6.85 9.28 12.45
C ASP A 72 8.24 9.45 11.83
N TYR A 73 8.40 10.48 11.03
CA TYR A 73 9.71 10.88 10.51
C TYR A 73 10.30 11.95 11.42
N PRO A 74 11.50 11.76 11.98
CA PRO A 74 12.18 12.81 12.73
C PRO A 74 12.48 14.01 11.81
N ASP A 75 12.37 15.22 12.34
CA ASP A 75 12.70 16.49 11.65
C ASP A 75 14.21 16.60 11.31
#